data_AF-A0A382WLU6-F1
#
_entry.id   AF-A0A382WLU6-F1
#
_cell.length_a   1.000
_cell.length_b   1.000
_cell.length_c   1.000
_cell.angle_alpha   90.00
_cell.angle_beta   90.00
_cell.angle_gamma   90.00
#
_symmetry.space_group_name_H-M   'P 1'
#
loop_
_entity.id
_entity.type
_entity.pdbx_description
1 polymer ?
#
loop_
_entity_poly.entity_id
_entity_poly.type
_entity_poly.pdbx_seq_one_letter_code
_entity_poly.pdbx_strand_id
1 'polypeptide(L)'
;GRGRITSRLGIEEEAVMFDQHEDLLQLVTRHQDSQAIHCVMIDEAQFLKKEQVYQLGRVCDEINIPVLAYGLRTDFQGESFEGSQYLLSWADSLKELKAICYCGSKATMVLRIDADGRVVTRGKQVEIGGNDQYVSVCRKHFHQRYFSNITAPH
;
A
#
# COMPACT_ATOMS: atom_id res chain seq x y z
N GLY A 1 16.90 2.36 4.93
CA GLY A 1 16.99 3.06 6.23
C GLY A 1 16.64 2.07 7.32
N ARG A 2 17.21 2.19 8.52
CA ARG A 2 16.95 1.26 9.65
C ARG A 2 15.45 1.08 9.86
N GLY A 3 14.99 -0.18 9.89
CA GLY A 3 13.58 -0.60 9.92
C GLY A 3 12.82 -0.04 11.11
N ARG A 4 12.23 1.14 10.93
CA ARG A 4 11.31 1.74 11.89
C ARG A 4 10.06 2.16 11.13
N ILE A 5 8.91 1.79 11.66
CA ILE A 5 7.63 2.31 11.20
C ILE A 5 7.35 3.55 12.04
N THR A 6 7.24 4.71 11.38
CA THR A 6 6.97 5.99 12.03
C THR A 6 5.55 6.44 11.70
N SER A 7 4.73 6.64 12.72
CA SER A 7 3.39 7.22 12.54
C SER A 7 3.43 8.76 12.49
N ARG A 8 2.39 9.36 11.92
CA ARG A 8 2.20 10.83 11.94
C ARG A 8 1.99 11.41 13.35
N LEU A 9 1.81 10.56 14.36
CA LEU A 9 1.64 10.93 15.76
C LEU A 9 2.95 10.85 16.56
N GLY A 10 4.08 10.51 15.90
CA GLY A 10 5.39 10.44 16.54
C GLY A 10 5.68 9.13 17.26
N ILE A 11 4.80 8.13 17.14
CA ILE A 11 5.07 6.76 17.60
C ILE A 11 5.96 6.08 16.57
N GLU A 12 7.10 5.56 17.01
CA GLU A 12 8.03 4.77 16.23
C GLU A 12 8.18 3.38 16.85
N GLU A 13 8.06 2.33 16.05
CA GLU A 13 8.31 0.95 16.48
C GLU A 13 9.35 0.30 15.56
N GLU A 14 10.13 -0.62 16.13
CA GLU A 14 11.07 -1.43 15.37
C GLU A 14 10.31 -2.36 14.43
N ALA A 15 10.73 -2.41 13.18
CA ALA A 15 10.11 -3.22 12.14
C ALA A 15 11.14 -4.10 11.45
N VAL A 16 10.77 -5.35 11.22
CA VAL A 16 11.54 -6.27 10.40
C VAL A 16 11.32 -5.88 8.94
N MET A 17 12.38 -5.36 8.31
CA MET A 17 12.38 -5.10 6.87
C MET A 17 12.50 -6.43 6.14
N PHE A 18 11.80 -6.56 5.02
CA PHE A 18 11.98 -7.68 4.11
C PHE A 18 12.07 -7.22 2.65
N ASP A 19 12.69 -8.03 1.80
CA ASP A 19 12.77 -7.82 0.35
C ASP A 19 11.82 -8.75 -0.45
N GLN A 20 11.83 -8.65 -1.77
CA GLN A 20 10.92 -9.39 -2.66
C GLN A 20 11.25 -10.89 -2.79
N HIS A 21 12.38 -11.33 -2.28
CA HIS A 21 12.89 -12.70 -2.36
C HIS A 21 12.78 -13.47 -1.05
N GLU A 22 12.46 -12.80 0.05
CA GLU A 22 12.28 -13.45 1.35
C GLU A 22 10.98 -14.25 1.43
N ASP A 23 11.11 -15.45 2.03
CA ASP A 23 10.00 -16.32 2.41
C ASP A 23 9.41 -15.84 3.74
N LEU A 24 8.24 -15.23 3.66
CA LEU A 24 7.56 -14.63 4.82
C LEU A 24 7.07 -15.68 5.81
N LEU A 25 6.71 -16.89 5.34
CA LEU A 25 6.31 -17.98 6.23
C LEU A 25 7.50 -18.40 7.09
N GLN A 26 8.66 -18.65 6.47
CA GLN A 26 9.87 -19.00 7.21
C GLN A 26 10.34 -17.88 8.14
N LEU A 27 10.20 -16.62 7.73
CA LEU A 27 10.51 -15.48 8.58
C LEU A 27 9.63 -15.48 9.83
N VAL A 28 8.30 -15.55 9.67
CA VAL A 28 7.36 -15.54 10.80
C VAL A 28 7.56 -16.76 11.71
N THR A 29 7.74 -17.96 11.16
CA THR A 29 7.99 -19.18 11.95
C THR A 29 9.24 -19.07 12.80
N ARG A 30 10.36 -18.57 12.25
CA ARG A 30 11.60 -18.36 13.02
C ARG A 30 11.40 -17.39 14.18
N HIS A 31 10.65 -16.31 13.97
CA HIS A 31 10.36 -15.38 15.05
C HIS A 31 9.42 -16.01 16.09
N GLN A 32 8.39 -16.74 15.66
CA GLN A 32 7.45 -17.45 16.55
C GLN A 32 8.17 -18.44 17.48
N ASP A 33 9.16 -19.16 16.96
CA ASP A 33 9.97 -20.11 17.74
C ASP A 33 10.82 -19.42 18.82
N SER A 34 11.22 -18.16 18.59
CA SER A 34 12.01 -17.37 19.53
C SER A 34 11.15 -16.59 20.54
N GLN A 35 9.97 -16.14 20.12
CA GLN A 35 9.06 -15.33 20.92
C GLN A 35 7.64 -15.50 20.37
N ALA A 36 6.67 -15.68 21.26
CA ALA A 36 5.27 -15.79 20.88
C ALA A 36 4.79 -14.53 20.12
N ILE A 37 4.41 -14.72 18.86
CA ILE A 37 3.71 -13.77 17.99
C ILE A 37 2.22 -14.11 18.03
N HIS A 38 1.42 -13.10 18.32
CA HIS A 38 -0.05 -13.23 18.30
C HIS A 38 -0.68 -12.63 17.04
N CYS A 39 0.09 -11.87 16.26
CA CYS A 39 -0.36 -11.15 15.09
C CYS A 39 0.83 -10.66 14.27
N VAL A 40 0.74 -10.75 12.95
CA VAL A 40 1.69 -10.14 12.01
C VAL A 40 1.04 -8.89 11.39
N MET A 41 1.74 -7.77 11.42
CA MET A 41 1.30 -6.53 10.76
C MET A 41 2.27 -6.20 9.63
N ILE A 42 1.76 -6.09 8.40
CA ILE A 42 2.54 -5.73 7.23
C ILE A 42 2.14 -4.32 6.80
N ASP A 43 3.08 -3.38 6.86
CA ASP A 43 2.91 -2.04 6.31
C ASP A 43 3.38 -1.99 4.86
N GLU A 44 2.86 -1.05 4.08
CA GLU A 44 3.16 -0.87 2.65
C GLU A 44 2.98 -2.16 1.82
N ALA A 45 1.97 -2.97 2.18
CA ALA A 45 1.71 -4.31 1.64
C ALA A 45 1.43 -4.34 0.13
N GLN A 46 1.18 -3.18 -0.49
CA GLN A 46 1.11 -3.08 -1.95
C GLN A 46 2.41 -3.52 -2.66
N PHE A 47 3.56 -3.47 -1.97
CA PHE A 47 4.85 -3.87 -2.54
C PHE A 47 5.14 -5.37 -2.48
N LEU A 48 4.24 -6.16 -1.87
CA LEU A 48 4.35 -7.61 -1.86
C LEU A 48 4.30 -8.20 -3.26
N LYS A 49 4.98 -9.32 -3.44
CA LYS A 49 4.82 -10.21 -4.60
C LYS A 49 3.68 -11.19 -4.39
N LYS A 50 3.13 -11.72 -5.48
CA LYS A 50 2.11 -12.79 -5.44
C LYS A 50 2.48 -13.91 -4.46
N GLU A 51 3.72 -14.37 -4.56
CA GLU A 51 4.25 -15.47 -3.74
C GLU A 51 4.24 -15.11 -2.26
N GLN A 52 4.61 -13.87 -1.92
CA GLN A 52 4.59 -13.39 -0.54
C GLN A 52 3.17 -13.28 -0.01
N VAL A 53 2.20 -12.83 -0.82
CA VAL A 53 0.78 -12.84 -0.42
C VAL A 53 0.28 -14.27 -0.19
N TYR A 54 0.70 -15.23 -1.02
CA TYR A 54 0.39 -16.65 -0.81
C TYR A 54 0.99 -17.18 0.50
N GLN A 55 2.25 -16.85 0.80
CA GLN A 55 2.91 -17.22 2.06
C GLN A 55 2.22 -16.63 3.29
N LEU A 56 1.71 -15.40 3.21
CA LEU A 56 0.92 -14.80 4.30
C LEU A 56 -0.39 -15.56 4.55
N GLY A 57 -1.05 -16.08 3.51
CA GLY A 57 -2.18 -17.00 3.68
C GLY A 57 -1.77 -18.26 4.45
N ARG A 58 -0.62 -18.84 4.11
CA ARG A 58 -0.07 -20.00 4.83
C ARG A 58 0.29 -19.69 6.28
N VAL A 59 0.69 -18.46 6.61
CA VAL A 59 0.88 -18.03 8.01
C VAL A 59 -0.43 -18.13 8.80
N CYS A 60 -1.55 -17.68 8.22
CA CYS A 60 -2.86 -17.83 8.84
C CYS A 60 -3.25 -19.31 8.96
N ASP A 61 -3.10 -20.08 7.88
CA ASP A 61 -3.64 -21.44 7.79
C ASP A 61 -2.81 -22.48 8.57
N GLU A 62 -1.48 -22.41 8.50
CA GLU A 62 -0.60 -23.47 8.99
C GLU A 62 -0.10 -23.23 10.42
N ILE A 63 0.11 -21.97 10.80
CA ILE A 63 0.61 -21.61 12.14
C ILE A 63 -0.40 -20.81 12.95
N ASN A 64 -1.61 -20.59 12.42
CA ASN A 64 -2.74 -19.98 13.12
C ASN A 64 -2.43 -18.59 13.71
N ILE A 65 -1.65 -17.78 12.98
CA ILE A 65 -1.33 -16.41 13.35
C ILE A 65 -2.05 -15.46 12.38
N PRO A 66 -2.90 -14.54 12.86
CA PRO A 66 -3.58 -13.59 11.98
C PRO A 66 -2.59 -12.59 11.37
N VAL A 67 -2.80 -12.28 10.09
CA VAL A 67 -2.03 -11.29 9.33
C VAL A 67 -2.90 -10.08 9.01
N LEU A 68 -2.44 -8.88 9.36
CA LEU A 68 -3.05 -7.61 8.99
C LEU A 68 -2.15 -6.89 7.99
N ALA A 69 -2.63 -6.76 6.75
CA ALA A 69 -1.91 -6.07 5.68
C ALA A 69 -2.50 -4.67 5.43
N TYR A 70 -1.65 -3.65 5.50
CA TYR A 70 -1.98 -2.25 5.25
C TYR A 70 -1.27 -1.79 3.97
N GLY A 71 -2.01 -1.22 3.04
CA GLY A 71 -1.41 -0.75 1.79
C GLY A 71 -2.37 -0.02 0.87
N LEU A 72 -1.81 0.56 -0.18
CA LEU A 72 -2.54 1.29 -1.21
C LEU A 72 -3.18 0.33 -2.22
N ARG A 73 -4.46 0.57 -2.57
CA ARG A 73 -5.15 -0.23 -3.58
C ARG A 73 -4.59 -0.02 -4.99
N THR A 74 -4.37 1.24 -5.37
CA THR A 74 -3.94 1.65 -6.70
C THR A 74 -2.89 2.75 -6.60
N ASP A 75 -2.09 2.90 -7.65
CA ASP A 75 -1.14 3.99 -7.78
C ASP A 75 -1.80 5.31 -8.24
N PHE A 76 -0.97 6.31 -8.54
CA PHE A 76 -1.42 7.62 -9.02
C PHE A 76 -1.98 7.61 -10.45
N GLN A 77 -1.73 6.54 -11.21
CA GLN A 77 -2.27 6.30 -12.54
C GLN A 77 -3.62 5.56 -12.48
N GLY A 78 -3.97 5.06 -11.30
CA GLY A 78 -5.17 4.25 -11.09
C GLY A 78 -4.95 2.75 -11.34
N GLU A 79 -3.70 2.34 -11.56
CA GLU A 79 -3.31 0.95 -11.78
C GLU A 79 -3.10 0.22 -10.46
N SER A 80 -3.43 -1.07 -10.42
CA SER A 80 -3.22 -1.89 -9.23
C SER A 80 -1.75 -2.20 -9.00
N PHE A 81 -1.34 -2.24 -7.75
CA PHE A 81 -0.09 -2.90 -7.36
C PHE A 81 -0.28 -4.41 -7.33
N GLU A 82 0.80 -5.17 -7.59
CA GLU A 82 0.78 -6.63 -7.58
C GLU A 82 0.31 -7.19 -6.23
N GLY A 83 0.92 -6.75 -5.12
CA GLY A 83 0.55 -7.19 -3.77
C GLY A 83 -0.92 -6.89 -3.47
N SER A 84 -1.37 -5.68 -3.80
CA SER A 84 -2.76 -5.26 -3.61
C SER A 84 -3.74 -6.08 -4.44
N GLN A 85 -3.40 -6.42 -5.68
CA GLN A 85 -4.24 -7.26 -6.54
C GLN A 85 -4.52 -8.62 -5.87
N TYR A 86 -3.49 -9.28 -5.33
CA TYR A 86 -3.64 -10.59 -4.70
C TYR A 86 -4.27 -10.49 -3.31
N LEU A 87 -3.92 -9.48 -2.50
CA LEU A 87 -4.55 -9.25 -1.20
C LEU A 87 -6.06 -9.02 -1.33
N LEU A 88 -6.50 -8.21 -2.31
CA LEU A 88 -7.92 -8.00 -2.59
C LEU A 88 -8.63 -9.27 -3.07
N SER A 89 -7.90 -10.22 -3.64
CA SER A 89 -8.47 -11.46 -4.17
C SER A 89 -8.56 -12.57 -3.13
N TRP A 90 -7.62 -12.62 -2.18
CA TRP A 90 -7.42 -13.77 -1.30
C TRP A 90 -7.65 -13.50 0.18
N ALA A 91 -7.65 -12.24 0.63
CA ALA A 91 -7.86 -11.93 2.05
C ALA A 91 -9.28 -12.27 2.51
N ASP A 92 -9.42 -12.85 3.70
CA ASP A 92 -10.71 -13.18 4.32
C ASP A 92 -11.55 -11.95 4.62
N SER A 93 -10.90 -10.81 4.89
CA SER A 93 -11.56 -9.56 5.24
C SER A 93 -10.89 -8.37 4.57
N LEU A 94 -11.71 -7.47 4.03
CA LEU A 94 -11.26 -6.23 3.41
C LEU A 94 -11.92 -5.05 4.12
N LYS A 95 -11.11 -4.18 4.72
CA LYS A 95 -11.55 -2.94 5.34
C LYS A 95 -10.95 -1.75 4.63
N GLU A 96 -11.81 -0.95 3.99
CA GLU A 96 -11.38 0.29 3.37
C GLU A 96 -11.23 1.40 4.43
N LEU A 97 -10.04 1.97 4.52
CA LEU A 97 -9.80 3.19 5.30
C LEU A 97 -10.33 4.39 4.51
N LYS A 98 -11.19 5.19 5.15
CA LYS A 98 -11.90 6.28 4.49
C LYS A 98 -11.11 7.58 4.60
N ALA A 99 -10.68 8.10 3.46
CA ALA A 99 -10.31 9.51 3.30
C ALA A 99 -11.48 10.29 2.69
N ILE A 100 -11.44 11.62 2.80
CA ILE A 100 -12.47 12.52 2.29
C ILE A 100 -11.89 13.31 1.12
N CYS A 101 -12.57 13.26 -0.03
CA CYS A 101 -12.26 14.11 -1.16
C CYS A 101 -12.74 15.54 -0.86
N TYR A 102 -12.13 16.55 -1.45
CA TYR A 102 -12.53 17.96 -1.28
C TYR A 102 -14.01 18.25 -1.57
N CYS A 103 -14.71 17.38 -2.32
CA CYS A 103 -16.14 17.49 -2.57
C CYS A 103 -17.03 16.83 -1.50
N GLY A 104 -16.44 16.40 -0.38
CA GLY A 104 -17.13 15.68 0.70
C GLY A 104 -17.41 14.20 0.41
N SER A 105 -17.19 13.72 -0.82
CA SER A 105 -17.36 12.31 -1.16
C SER A 105 -16.18 11.47 -0.67
N LYS A 106 -16.40 10.16 -0.52
CA LYS A 106 -15.34 9.19 -0.20
C LYS A 106 -14.19 9.27 -1.21
N ALA A 107 -12.97 9.46 -0.73
CA ALA A 107 -11.76 9.41 -1.55
C ALA A 107 -11.30 7.95 -1.71
N THR A 108 -11.03 7.56 -2.95
CA THR A 108 -10.72 6.18 -3.33
C THR A 108 -9.55 6.08 -4.31
N MET A 109 -9.03 7.22 -4.76
CA MET A 109 -7.96 7.36 -5.73
C MET A 109 -6.92 8.35 -5.20
N VAL A 110 -5.72 8.33 -5.77
CA VAL A 110 -4.64 9.26 -5.43
C VAL A 110 -4.21 9.97 -6.70
N LEU A 111 -4.08 11.30 -6.66
CA LEU A 111 -3.40 12.07 -7.69
C LEU A 111 -1.98 12.37 -7.23
N ARG A 112 -1.03 12.34 -8.17
CA ARG A 112 0.32 12.86 -7.97
C ARG A 112 0.41 14.24 -8.62
N ILE A 113 0.86 15.22 -7.86
CA ILE A 113 0.92 16.63 -8.25
C ILE A 113 2.38 17.09 -8.21
N ASP A 114 2.88 17.67 -9.30
CA ASP A 114 4.25 18.21 -9.36
C ASP A 114 4.37 19.55 -8.62
N ALA A 115 5.59 20.10 -8.57
CA ALA A 115 5.87 21.39 -7.93
C ALA A 115 5.09 22.58 -8.53
N ASP A 116 4.64 22.48 -9.79
CA ASP A 116 3.87 23.51 -10.49
C ASP A 116 2.35 23.33 -10.30
N GLY A 117 1.91 22.35 -9.51
CA GLY A 117 0.50 22.07 -9.24
C GLY A 117 -0.20 21.27 -10.34
N ARG A 118 0.54 20.68 -11.29
CA ARG A 118 -0.02 19.91 -12.41
C ARG A 118 -0.10 18.43 -12.04
N VAL A 119 -1.13 17.75 -12.57
CA VAL A 119 -1.27 16.30 -12.36
C VAL A 119 -0.22 15.58 -13.20
N VAL A 120 0.59 14.77 -12.53
CA VAL A 120 1.54 13.86 -13.15
C VAL A 120 0.77 12.63 -13.68
N THR A 121 0.90 12.35 -14.97
CA THR A 121 0.18 11.24 -15.65
C THR A 121 1.09 10.15 -16.21
N ARG A 122 2.41 10.33 -16.05
CA ARG A 122 3.44 9.36 -16.43
C ARG A 122 4.56 9.40 -15.42
N GLY A 123 5.27 8.29 -15.25
CA GLY A 123 6.41 8.20 -14.36
C GLY A 123 6.49 6.82 -13.71
N LYS A 124 7.47 6.64 -12.83
CA LYS A 124 7.55 5.42 -12.04
C LYS A 124 6.41 5.42 -11.02
N GLN A 125 5.78 4.25 -10.88
CA GLN A 125 4.72 3.98 -9.89
C GLN A 125 5.17 4.31 -8.45
N VAL A 126 6.47 4.14 -8.17
CA VAL A 126 7.09 4.43 -6.87
C VAL A 126 8.14 5.51 -7.05
N GLU A 127 7.97 6.62 -6.35
CA GLU A 127 8.99 7.65 -6.23
C GLU A 127 9.01 8.19 -4.81
N ILE A 128 10.04 7.79 -4.05
CA ILE A 128 10.24 8.22 -2.68
C ILE A 128 11.24 9.38 -2.70
N GLY A 129 10.82 10.56 -2.22
CA GLY A 129 11.71 11.72 -2.04
C GLY A 129 11.67 12.81 -3.13
N GLY A 130 10.59 12.89 -3.92
CA GLY A 130 10.31 14.06 -4.77
C GLY A 130 9.57 15.18 -4.02
N ASN A 131 9.55 16.39 -4.58
CA ASN A 131 8.70 17.51 -4.09
C ASN A 131 7.21 17.31 -4.43
N ASP A 132 6.86 16.15 -4.98
CA ASP A 132 5.53 15.86 -5.48
C ASP A 132 4.57 15.60 -4.31
N GLN A 133 3.36 16.14 -4.47
CA GLN A 133 2.31 16.00 -3.49
C GLN A 133 1.32 14.92 -3.92
N TYR A 134 0.98 14.03 -2.98
CA TYR A 134 -0.05 13.01 -3.18
C TYR A 134 -1.37 13.47 -2.58
N VAL A 135 -2.42 13.55 -3.40
CA VAL A 135 -3.73 14.07 -3.01
C VAL A 135 -4.81 12.99 -3.19
N SER A 136 -5.45 12.59 -2.10
CA SER A 136 -6.56 11.63 -2.14
C SER A 136 -7.84 12.28 -2.67
N VAL A 137 -8.46 11.67 -3.68
CA VAL A 137 -9.68 12.17 -4.33
C VAL A 137 -10.68 11.04 -4.61
N CYS A 138 -11.95 11.41 -4.85
CA CYS A 138 -12.96 10.45 -5.32
C CYS A 138 -12.73 10.12 -6.79
N ARG A 139 -13.29 9.00 -7.27
CA ARG A 139 -13.15 8.56 -8.67
C ARG A 139 -13.57 9.62 -9.70
N LYS A 140 -14.61 10.42 -9.41
CA LYS A 140 -15.07 11.50 -10.30
C LYS A 140 -13.99 12.56 -10.49
N HIS A 141 -13.43 13.08 -9.40
CA HIS A 141 -12.40 14.12 -9.46
C HIS A 141 -11.04 13.59 -9.92
N PHE A 142 -10.74 12.31 -9.67
CA PHE A 142 -9.62 11.65 -10.32
C PHE A 142 -9.80 11.71 -11.84
N HIS A 143 -10.94 11.25 -12.36
CA HIS A 143 -11.19 11.21 -13.80
C HIS A 143 -11.12 12.61 -14.43
N GLN A 144 -11.73 13.61 -13.80
CA GLN A 144 -11.75 14.98 -14.29
C GLN A 144 -10.37 15.67 -14.30
N ARG A 145 -9.46 15.30 -13.41
CA ARG A 145 -8.13 15.95 -13.36
C ARG A 145 -7.06 15.15 -14.08
N TYR A 146 -7.13 13.83 -13.98
CA TYR A 146 -6.18 12.92 -14.61
C TYR A 146 -6.41 12.82 -16.12
N PHE A 147 -7.62 12.45 -16.57
CA PHE A 147 -7.87 12.26 -18.01
C PHE A 147 -8.01 13.57 -18.78
N SER A 148 -8.52 14.65 -18.17
CA SER A 148 -8.55 15.94 -18.84
C SER A 148 -7.15 16.48 -19.17
N ASN A 149 -6.15 16.15 -18.34
CA ASN A 149 -4.74 16.48 -18.63
C ASN A 149 -4.11 15.56 -19.68
N ILE A 150 -4.61 14.33 -19.87
CA ILE A 150 -4.17 13.44 -20.97
C ILE A 150 -4.72 13.93 -22.31
N THR A 151 -5.90 14.56 -22.31
CA THR A 151 -6.57 15.06 -23.53
C THR A 151 -6.23 16.50 -23.90
N ALA A 152 -5.48 17.23 -23.06
CA ALA A 152 -5.04 18.57 -23.38
C ALA A 152 -3.91 18.50 -24.43
N PRO A 153 -4.05 19.12 -25.61
CA PRO A 153 -2.94 19.22 -26.54
C PRO A 153 -1.82 20.05 -25.89
N HIS A 154 -0.62 19.49 -25.85
CA HIS A 154 0.60 20.24 -25.55
C HIS A 154 0.86 21.29 -26.64
#